data_AF-A0AA96LFJ7-F1
#
_entry.id   AF-A0AA96LFJ7-F1
#
_cell.length_a   1.000
_cell.length_b   1.000
_cell.length_c   1.000
_cell.angle_alpha   90.00
_cell.angle_beta   90.00
_cell.angle_gamma   90.00
#
_symmetry.space_group_name_H-M   'P 1'
#
loop_
_entity.id
_entity.type
_entity.pdbx_description
1 polymer ?
#
loop_
_entity_poly.entity_id
_entity_poly.type
_entity_poly.pdbx_seq_one_letter_code
_entity_poly.pdbx_strand_id
1 'polypeptide(L)'
;MIPTNQEIVIYPKTGKLVGLSVLSLVFVVLGAVFILAGLAEDETSFVLVVIGAASVLFFGGCLLYLISRVVNKKPSLVLADEGLVDNSSAIGGGELKWTEIREIVPYEFMGQPFIGLKLHDTERFLASRTGFQRLLMKANRGMVDAPINIAQNTLRQPLEEIYGIMVDKWLRANR
;
A
#
# COMPACT_ATOMS: atom_id res chain seq x y z
N MET A 1 22.80 -9.96 -15.00
CA MET A 1 21.92 -9.45 -16.07
C MET A 1 20.64 -10.27 -16.03
N ILE A 2 19.51 -9.64 -15.68
CA ILE A 2 18.20 -10.29 -15.66
C ILE A 2 17.65 -10.26 -17.11
N PRO A 3 17.12 -11.37 -17.66
CA PRO A 3 16.64 -11.41 -19.04
C PRO A 3 15.46 -10.44 -19.27
N THR A 4 15.54 -9.61 -20.31
CA THR A 4 14.63 -8.47 -20.59
C THR A 4 13.22 -8.84 -21.09
N ASN A 5 12.90 -10.12 -21.18
CA ASN A 5 11.66 -10.68 -21.74
C ASN A 5 10.88 -11.57 -20.76
N GLN A 6 11.17 -11.45 -19.46
CA GLN A 6 10.44 -12.16 -18.40
C GLN A 6 9.63 -11.17 -17.57
N GLU A 7 8.37 -11.51 -17.31
CA GLU A 7 7.52 -10.83 -16.35
C GLU A 7 8.20 -10.86 -14.97
N ILE A 8 8.46 -9.67 -14.40
CA ILE A 8 9.12 -9.58 -13.10
C ILE A 8 8.04 -9.46 -12.03
N VAL A 9 7.96 -10.50 -11.20
CA VAL A 9 6.96 -10.64 -10.15
C VAL A 9 7.65 -10.43 -8.79
N ILE A 10 7.35 -9.32 -8.12
CA ILE A 10 7.94 -8.97 -6.82
C ILE A 10 6.95 -9.29 -5.72
N TYR A 11 7.37 -10.11 -4.75
CA TYR A 11 6.54 -10.52 -3.61
C TYR A 11 6.81 -9.67 -2.36
N PRO A 12 5.80 -9.50 -1.49
CA PRO A 12 5.93 -8.71 -0.26
C PRO A 12 6.91 -9.35 0.75
N LYS A 13 7.52 -8.50 1.58
CA LYS A 13 8.32 -8.92 2.75
C LYS A 13 7.40 -9.45 3.86
N THR A 14 7.26 -10.77 3.94
CA THR A 14 6.33 -11.46 4.86
C THR A 14 6.61 -11.21 6.35
N GLY A 15 7.87 -11.08 6.77
CA GLY A 15 8.22 -10.89 8.19
C GLY A 15 7.62 -9.62 8.82
N LYS A 16 7.63 -8.50 8.08
CA LYS A 16 7.04 -7.24 8.55
C LYS A 16 5.52 -7.34 8.69
N LEU A 17 4.85 -8.02 7.75
CA LEU A 17 3.40 -8.25 7.81
C LEU A 17 3.00 -9.09 9.02
N VAL A 18 3.77 -10.14 9.33
CA VAL A 18 3.53 -10.96 10.52
C VAL A 18 3.72 -10.15 11.81
N GLY A 19 4.83 -9.40 11.92
CA GLY A 19 5.08 -8.55 13.10
C GLY A 19 3.97 -7.50 13.32
N LEU A 20 3.51 -6.86 12.24
CA LEU A 20 2.39 -5.91 12.32
C LEU A 20 1.07 -6.60 12.68
N SER A 21 0.84 -7.84 12.21
CA SER A 21 -0.36 -8.60 12.58
C SER A 21 -0.39 -8.91 14.07
N VAL A 22 0.76 -9.33 14.64
CA VAL A 22 0.89 -9.56 16.09
C VAL A 22 0.63 -8.27 16.87
N LEU A 23 1.21 -7.15 16.43
CA LEU A 23 1.00 -5.86 17.08
C LEU A 23 -0.48 -5.43 17.03
N SER A 24 -1.13 -5.54 15.88
CA SER A 24 -2.56 -5.24 15.76
C SER A 24 -3.42 -6.12 16.67
N LEU A 25 -3.09 -7.41 16.79
CA LEU A 25 -3.78 -8.32 17.71
C LEU A 25 -3.66 -7.88 19.17
N VAL A 26 -2.46 -7.44 19.61
CA VAL A 26 -2.26 -6.91 20.97
C VAL A 26 -3.18 -5.71 21.24
N PHE A 27 -3.28 -4.76 20.31
CA PHE A 27 -4.17 -3.60 20.46
C PHE A 27 -5.66 -3.95 20.44
N VAL A 28 -6.06 -4.98 19.68
CA VAL A 28 -7.44 -5.50 19.72
C VAL A 28 -7.75 -6.08 21.10
N VAL A 29 -6.84 -6.89 21.66
CA VAL A 29 -7.01 -7.48 23.00
C VAL A 29 -7.07 -6.38 24.07
N LEU A 30 -6.15 -5.41 24.04
CA LEU A 30 -6.17 -4.27 24.96
C LEU A 30 -7.45 -3.45 24.84
N GLY A 31 -7.93 -3.20 23.61
CA GLY A 31 -9.19 -2.51 23.38
C GLY A 31 -10.38 -3.28 23.95
N ALA A 32 -10.43 -4.60 23.78
CA ALA A 32 -11.46 -5.45 24.38
C ALA A 32 -11.40 -5.43 25.92
N VAL A 33 -10.19 -5.45 26.50
CA VAL A 33 -10.00 -5.31 27.95
C VAL A 33 -10.53 -3.97 28.45
N PHE A 34 -10.28 -2.86 27.74
CA PHE A 34 -10.83 -1.54 28.12
C PHE A 34 -12.35 -1.47 28.03
N ILE A 35 -12.96 -2.12 27.03
CA ILE A 35 -14.43 -2.23 26.95
C ILE A 35 -14.96 -3.00 28.16
N LEU A 36 -14.39 -4.18 28.45
CA LEU A 36 -14.83 -5.01 29.57
C LEU A 36 -14.63 -4.30 30.91
N ALA A 37 -13.49 -3.64 31.12
CA ALA A 37 -13.20 -2.88 32.32
C ALA A 37 -14.19 -1.72 32.50
N GLY A 38 -14.44 -0.94 31.45
CA GLY A 38 -15.37 0.19 31.52
C GLY A 38 -16.83 -0.21 31.76
N LEU A 39 -17.24 -1.41 31.32
CA LEU A 39 -18.57 -1.97 31.57
C LEU A 39 -18.71 -2.66 32.94
N ALA A 40 -17.60 -3.07 33.54
CA ALA A 40 -17.58 -3.76 34.84
C ALA A 40 -17.50 -2.79 36.04
N GLU A 41 -17.27 -1.51 35.81
CA GLU A 41 -17.35 -0.47 36.85
C GLU A 41 -18.80 -0.27 37.31
N ASP A 42 -18.97 0.04 38.62
CA ASP A 42 -20.29 0.29 39.23
C ASP A 42 -21.07 1.40 38.51
N GLU A 43 -20.35 2.42 38.05
CA GLU A 43 -20.80 3.43 37.09
C GLU A 43 -20.05 3.18 35.78
N THR A 44 -20.76 2.95 34.68
CA THR A 44 -20.12 2.65 33.39
C THR A 44 -19.19 3.77 32.95
N SER A 45 -17.91 3.45 32.79
CA SER A 45 -16.91 4.39 32.29
C SER A 45 -16.99 4.50 30.76
N PHE A 46 -17.81 5.44 30.28
CA PHE A 46 -17.98 5.73 28.85
C PHE A 46 -16.65 6.04 28.14
N VAL A 47 -15.69 6.65 28.85
CA VAL A 47 -14.37 6.97 28.28
C VAL A 47 -13.61 5.70 27.93
N LEU A 48 -13.55 4.72 28.84
CA LEU A 48 -12.88 3.45 28.59
C LEU A 48 -13.56 2.66 27.46
N VAL A 49 -14.90 2.64 27.46
CA VAL A 49 -15.68 1.95 26.43
C VAL A 49 -15.43 2.57 25.04
N VAL A 50 -15.43 3.91 24.92
CA VAL A 50 -15.20 4.59 23.64
C VAL A 50 -13.77 4.38 23.13
N ILE A 51 -12.76 4.51 24.00
CA ILE A 51 -11.35 4.28 23.63
C ILE A 51 -11.16 2.82 23.20
N GLY A 52 -11.71 1.88 23.97
CA GLY A 52 -11.64 0.46 23.66
C GLY A 52 -12.32 0.12 22.34
N ALA A 53 -13.52 0.65 22.09
CA ALA A 53 -14.26 0.46 20.84
C ALA A 53 -13.50 1.04 19.64
N ALA A 54 -12.95 2.25 19.76
CA ALA A 54 -12.14 2.86 18.72
C ALA A 54 -10.89 2.02 18.40
N SER A 55 -10.22 1.49 19.44
CA SER A 55 -9.07 0.61 19.28
C SER A 55 -9.44 -0.69 18.56
N VAL A 56 -10.49 -1.38 19.01
CA VAL A 56 -10.95 -2.65 18.42
C VAL A 56 -11.36 -2.45 16.96
N LEU A 57 -12.11 -1.40 16.64
CA LEU A 57 -12.56 -1.12 15.28
C LEU A 57 -11.37 -0.84 14.35
N PHE A 58 -10.45 0.02 14.77
CA PHE A 58 -9.30 0.39 13.95
C PHE A 58 -8.32 -0.78 13.78
N PHE A 59 -7.81 -1.32 14.89
CA PHE A 59 -6.79 -2.37 14.85
C PHE A 59 -7.37 -3.72 14.41
N GLY A 60 -8.66 -3.98 14.64
CA GLY A 60 -9.35 -5.15 14.10
C GLY A 60 -9.43 -5.09 12.57
N GLY A 61 -9.79 -3.93 12.01
CA GLY A 61 -9.73 -3.71 10.57
C GLY A 61 -8.33 -3.90 9.98
N CYS A 62 -7.30 -3.32 10.63
CA CYS A 62 -5.91 -3.53 10.24
C CYS A 62 -5.50 -5.00 10.28
N LEU A 63 -5.87 -5.72 11.35
CA LEU A 63 -5.53 -7.14 11.52
C LEU A 63 -6.14 -8.00 10.41
N LEU A 64 -7.42 -7.81 10.09
CA LEU A 64 -8.08 -8.53 9.00
C LEU A 64 -7.40 -8.28 7.65
N TYR A 65 -7.05 -7.03 7.37
CA TYR A 65 -6.30 -6.67 6.16
C TYR A 65 -4.93 -7.36 6.11
N LEU A 66 -4.15 -7.30 7.20
CA LEU A 66 -2.82 -7.88 7.27
C LEU A 66 -2.84 -9.40 7.12
N ILE A 67 -3.77 -10.08 7.81
CA ILE A 67 -3.97 -11.54 7.67
C ILE A 67 -4.33 -11.89 6.23
N SER A 68 -5.30 -11.18 5.64
CA SER A 68 -5.66 -11.38 4.23
C SER A 68 -4.45 -11.24 3.31
N ARG A 69 -3.52 -10.32 3.61
CA ARG A 69 -2.31 -10.13 2.82
C ARG A 69 -1.24 -11.19 3.04
N VAL A 70 -1.16 -11.78 4.23
CA VAL A 70 -0.26 -12.91 4.53
C VAL A 70 -0.75 -14.19 3.85
N VAL A 71 -2.06 -14.44 3.88
CA VAL A 71 -2.70 -15.60 3.23
C VAL A 71 -2.68 -15.44 1.70
N ASN A 72 -3.12 -14.29 1.20
CA ASN A 72 -3.11 -13.99 -0.23
C ASN A 72 -1.76 -13.40 -0.62
N LYS A 73 -0.81 -14.25 -1.02
CA LYS A 73 0.50 -13.86 -1.55
C LYS A 73 0.41 -13.27 -2.98
N LYS A 74 -0.56 -12.40 -3.26
CA LYS A 74 -0.55 -11.63 -4.52
C LYS A 74 0.80 -10.90 -4.66
N PRO A 75 1.38 -10.79 -5.85
CA PRO A 75 2.59 -10.00 -6.02
C PRO A 75 2.35 -8.53 -5.66
N SER A 76 3.33 -7.90 -5.02
CA SER A 76 3.33 -6.47 -4.68
C SER A 76 3.50 -5.61 -5.90
N LEU A 77 4.35 -6.04 -6.84
CA LEU A 77 4.58 -5.35 -8.10
C LEU A 77 4.76 -6.40 -9.19
N VAL A 78 4.05 -6.23 -10.29
CA VAL A 78 4.24 -7.02 -11.51
C VAL A 78 4.69 -6.04 -12.59
N LEU A 79 5.82 -6.31 -13.23
CA LEU A 79 6.30 -5.56 -14.38
C LEU A 79 6.18 -6.44 -15.62
N ALA A 80 5.13 -6.19 -16.41
CA ALA A 80 4.86 -6.85 -17.67
C ALA A 80 5.37 -6.00 -18.85
N ASP A 81 5.18 -6.47 -20.08
CA ASP A 81 5.62 -5.71 -21.27
C ASP A 81 4.59 -4.65 -21.67
N GLU A 82 3.31 -4.89 -21.38
CA GLU A 82 2.21 -3.96 -21.68
C GLU A 82 2.02 -2.89 -20.58
N GLY A 83 2.45 -3.18 -19.37
CA GLY A 83 2.29 -2.28 -18.23
C GLY A 83 2.85 -2.82 -16.91
N LEU A 84 2.33 -2.28 -15.82
CA LEU A 84 2.61 -2.74 -14.47
C LEU A 84 1.33 -2.94 -13.67
N VAL A 85 1.42 -3.79 -12.64
CA VAL A 85 0.38 -3.96 -11.63
C VAL A 85 0.96 -3.62 -10.27
N ASP A 86 0.47 -2.54 -9.65
CA ASP A 86 0.89 -2.11 -8.32
C ASP A 86 -0.12 -2.54 -7.24
N ASN A 87 0.28 -3.51 -6.43
CA ASN A 87 -0.40 -3.93 -5.20
C ASN A 87 0.49 -3.70 -3.97
N SER A 88 1.44 -2.76 -4.06
CA SER A 88 2.44 -2.53 -3.03
C SER A 88 1.93 -1.68 -1.87
N SER A 89 0.80 -0.99 -2.06
CA SER A 89 0.09 -0.20 -1.05
C SER A 89 -1.28 -0.78 -0.70
N ALA A 90 -1.85 -0.35 0.44
CA ALA A 90 -3.18 -0.79 0.90
C ALA A 90 -4.33 -0.37 -0.02
N ILE A 91 -4.15 0.73 -0.75
CA ILE A 91 -5.12 1.25 -1.71
C ILE A 91 -4.90 0.60 -3.09
N GLY A 92 -3.66 0.21 -3.38
CA GLY A 92 -3.19 -0.35 -4.65
C GLY A 92 -3.18 0.70 -5.77
N GLY A 93 -2.09 0.79 -6.52
CA GLY A 93 -2.08 1.54 -7.80
C GLY A 93 -2.89 0.82 -8.89
N GLY A 94 -3.06 -0.50 -8.77
CA GLY A 94 -3.76 -1.34 -9.73
C GLY A 94 -2.98 -1.54 -11.02
N GLU A 95 -3.66 -2.03 -12.06
CA GLU A 95 -3.07 -2.16 -13.40
C GLU A 95 -2.93 -0.78 -14.06
N LEU A 96 -1.79 -0.56 -14.71
CA LEU A 96 -1.44 0.67 -15.39
C LEU A 96 -0.58 0.36 -16.62
N LYS A 97 -0.95 0.89 -17.79
CA LYS A 97 -0.15 0.71 -19.01
C LYS A 97 1.05 1.65 -19.02
N TRP A 98 2.15 1.23 -19.65
CA TRP A 98 3.34 2.07 -19.80
C TRP A 98 3.04 3.38 -20.56
N THR A 99 2.07 3.36 -21.48
CA THR A 99 1.63 4.53 -22.26
C THR A 99 0.77 5.51 -21.47
N GLU A 100 0.26 5.13 -20.29
CA GLU A 100 -0.49 6.03 -19.40
C GLU A 100 0.45 6.84 -18.49
N ILE A 101 1.72 6.42 -18.39
CA ILE A 101 2.75 7.04 -17.56
C ILE A 101 3.43 8.15 -18.33
N ARG A 102 3.31 9.37 -17.80
CA ARG A 102 3.99 10.58 -18.31
C ARG A 102 5.45 10.64 -17.88
N GLU A 103 5.73 10.27 -16.64
CA GLU A 103 7.06 10.41 -16.04
C GLU A 103 7.24 9.40 -14.90
N ILE A 104 8.43 8.79 -14.83
CA ILE A 104 8.87 7.94 -13.72
C ILE A 104 9.95 8.71 -12.96
N VAL A 105 9.67 9.07 -11.71
CA VAL A 105 10.54 9.96 -10.92
C VAL A 105 10.99 9.25 -9.65
N PRO A 106 12.30 9.01 -9.46
CA PRO A 106 12.81 8.62 -8.15
C PRO A 106 12.82 9.84 -7.23
N TYR A 107 12.33 9.69 -6.01
CA TYR A 107 12.32 10.75 -5.00
C TYR A 107 12.42 10.17 -3.59
N GLU A 108 12.69 11.03 -2.61
CA GLU A 108 12.74 10.64 -1.20
C GLU A 108 11.64 11.36 -0.43
N PHE A 109 10.97 10.63 0.45
CA PHE A 109 9.98 11.19 1.36
C PHE A 109 10.19 10.62 2.77
N MET A 110 10.42 11.51 3.73
CA MET A 110 10.67 11.17 5.14
C MET A 110 11.80 10.14 5.34
N GLY A 111 12.93 10.29 4.62
CA GLY A 111 14.07 9.38 4.75
C GLY A 111 13.89 8.04 4.01
N GLN A 112 12.79 7.88 3.28
CA GLN A 112 12.47 6.64 2.56
C GLN A 112 12.47 6.89 1.05
N PRO A 113 13.18 6.08 0.24
CA PRO A 113 13.19 6.22 -1.20
C PRO A 113 11.93 5.64 -1.85
N PHE A 114 11.46 6.32 -2.89
CA PHE A 114 10.26 6.01 -3.68
C PHE A 114 10.50 6.17 -5.18
N ILE A 115 9.71 5.45 -5.97
CA ILE A 115 9.48 5.72 -7.39
C ILE A 115 8.06 6.25 -7.53
N GLY A 116 7.92 7.49 -7.95
CA GLY A 116 6.65 8.12 -8.28
C GLY A 116 6.32 7.96 -9.75
N LEU A 117 5.07 7.61 -10.06
CA LEU A 117 4.55 7.52 -11.43
C LEU A 117 3.57 8.65 -11.69
N LYS A 118 3.99 9.64 -12.47
CA LYS A 118 3.09 10.71 -12.93
C LYS A 118 2.34 10.23 -14.15
N LEU A 119 1.02 10.41 -14.14
CA LEU A 119 0.14 9.95 -15.21
C LEU A 119 -0.18 11.10 -16.17
N HIS A 120 -0.41 10.77 -17.44
CA HIS A 120 -0.91 11.74 -18.40
C HIS A 120 -2.29 12.29 -18.01
N ASP A 121 -3.18 11.41 -17.53
CA ASP A 121 -4.53 11.76 -17.08
C ASP A 121 -4.82 11.13 -15.71
N THR A 122 -4.50 11.90 -14.67
CA THR A 122 -4.73 11.47 -13.28
C THR A 122 -6.22 11.43 -12.92
N GLU A 123 -7.05 12.29 -13.53
CA GLU A 123 -8.48 12.33 -13.22
C GLU A 123 -9.21 11.11 -13.80
N ARG A 124 -8.89 10.70 -15.03
CA ARG A 124 -9.38 9.44 -15.61
C ARG A 124 -8.94 8.23 -14.79
N PHE A 125 -7.69 8.20 -14.35
CA PHE A 125 -7.19 7.12 -13.49
C PHE A 125 -7.95 7.06 -12.15
N LEU A 126 -8.26 8.20 -11.53
CA LEU A 126 -9.06 8.20 -10.31
C LEU A 126 -10.53 7.87 -10.54
N ALA A 127 -11.07 8.21 -11.72
CA ALA A 127 -12.44 7.90 -12.11
C ALA A 127 -12.70 6.39 -12.22
N SER A 128 -11.67 5.59 -12.52
CA SER A 128 -11.77 4.11 -12.54
C SER A 128 -11.67 3.46 -11.16
N ARG A 129 -11.33 4.22 -10.10
CA ARG A 129 -11.24 3.72 -8.72
C ARG A 129 -12.58 3.81 -8.00
N THR A 130 -12.78 2.91 -7.04
CA THR A 130 -13.95 2.92 -6.15
C THR A 130 -14.03 4.25 -5.37
N GLY A 131 -15.22 4.66 -4.96
CA GLY A 131 -15.42 5.95 -4.27
C GLY A 131 -14.53 6.11 -3.03
N PHE A 132 -14.34 5.03 -2.26
CA PHE A 132 -13.46 5.01 -1.10
C PHE A 132 -11.98 5.14 -1.46
N GLN A 133 -11.49 4.37 -2.44
CA GLN A 133 -10.10 4.50 -2.92
C GLN A 133 -9.83 5.91 -3.46
N ARG A 134 -10.76 6.45 -4.26
CA ARG A 134 -10.65 7.81 -4.81
C ARG A 134 -10.55 8.87 -3.71
N LEU A 135 -11.36 8.76 -2.66
CA LEU A 135 -11.34 9.67 -1.51
C LEU A 135 -9.97 9.67 -0.82
N LEU A 136 -9.45 8.48 -0.50
CA LEU A 136 -8.14 8.34 0.15
C LEU A 136 -6.99 8.84 -0.73
N MET A 137 -7.01 8.54 -2.03
CA MET A 137 -6.00 9.04 -2.96
C MET A 137 -6.04 10.57 -3.06
N LYS A 138 -7.23 11.18 -3.04
CA LYS A 138 -7.38 12.65 -3.02
C LYS A 138 -6.89 13.28 -1.72
N ALA A 139 -7.18 12.66 -0.57
CA ALA A 139 -6.70 13.14 0.73
C ALA A 139 -5.17 13.18 0.82
N ASN A 140 -4.49 12.24 0.14
CA ASN A 140 -3.03 12.16 0.14
C ASN A 140 -2.35 13.03 -0.94
N ARG A 141 -3.07 13.66 -1.87
CA ARG A 141 -2.51 14.43 -3.00
C ARG A 141 -1.55 15.56 -2.59
N GLY A 142 -1.70 16.14 -1.40
CA GLY A 142 -0.82 17.19 -0.89
C GLY A 142 0.45 16.69 -0.20
N MET A 143 0.55 15.37 0.05
CA MET A 143 1.68 14.75 0.76
C MET A 143 2.61 13.95 -0.15
N VAL A 144 2.17 13.56 -1.35
CA VAL A 144 2.97 12.76 -2.29
C VAL A 144 2.99 13.38 -3.68
N ASP A 145 4.15 13.35 -4.34
CA ASP A 145 4.40 14.03 -5.63
C ASP A 145 3.77 13.33 -6.83
N ALA A 146 3.38 12.06 -6.69
CA ALA A 146 2.75 11.28 -7.74
C ALA A 146 1.50 10.54 -7.22
N PRO A 147 0.49 10.30 -8.08
CA PRO A 147 -0.71 9.56 -7.70
C PRO A 147 -0.44 8.09 -7.36
N ILE A 148 0.67 7.53 -7.86
CA ILE A 148 1.13 6.17 -7.56
C ILE A 148 2.58 6.27 -7.10
N ASN A 149 2.88 5.66 -5.95
CA ASN A 149 4.20 5.69 -5.34
C ASN A 149 4.60 4.28 -4.91
N ILE A 150 5.72 3.81 -5.44
CA ILE A 150 6.29 2.51 -5.11
C ILE A 150 7.45 2.73 -4.14
N ALA A 151 7.28 2.28 -2.89
CA ALA A 151 8.28 2.42 -1.84
C ALA A 151 9.31 1.29 -1.85
N GLN A 152 10.57 1.58 -1.53
CA GLN A 152 11.58 0.52 -1.34
C GLN A 152 11.16 -0.54 -0.31
N ASN A 153 10.46 -0.12 0.75
CA ASN A 153 10.11 -1.02 1.86
C ASN A 153 9.04 -2.07 1.49
N THR A 154 8.34 -1.91 0.36
CA THR A 154 7.36 -2.87 -0.16
C THR A 154 7.99 -3.91 -1.10
N LEU A 155 9.20 -3.64 -1.56
CA LEU A 155 9.96 -4.47 -2.49
C LEU A 155 11.04 -5.29 -1.76
N ARG A 156 11.36 -6.46 -2.30
CA ARG A 156 12.50 -7.27 -1.85
C ARG A 156 13.81 -6.79 -2.45
N GLN A 157 13.79 -6.42 -3.72
CA GLN A 157 14.93 -5.93 -4.50
C GLN A 157 15.20 -4.44 -4.23
N PRO A 158 16.44 -3.96 -4.45
CA PRO A 158 16.77 -2.54 -4.42
C PRO A 158 15.93 -1.74 -5.43
N LEU A 159 15.49 -0.56 -5.02
CA LEU A 159 14.59 0.29 -5.78
C LEU A 159 15.27 0.81 -7.05
N GLU A 160 16.58 1.01 -7.03
CA GLU A 160 17.41 1.42 -8.17
C GLU A 160 17.41 0.38 -9.29
N GLU A 161 17.47 -0.91 -8.94
CA GLU A 161 17.39 -2.01 -9.91
C GLU A 161 16.00 -2.04 -10.56
N ILE A 162 14.95 -1.88 -9.76
CA ILE A 162 13.57 -1.83 -10.25
C ILE A 162 13.35 -0.59 -11.12
N TYR A 163 13.87 0.57 -10.73
CA TYR A 163 13.79 1.80 -11.51
C TYR A 163 14.39 1.63 -12.91
N GLY A 164 15.60 1.05 -13.01
CA GLY A 164 16.24 0.80 -14.29
C GLY A 164 15.40 -0.05 -15.23
N ILE A 165 14.76 -1.10 -14.70
CA ILE A 165 13.88 -1.99 -15.46
C ILE A 165 12.60 -1.27 -15.90
N MET A 166 11.99 -0.48 -14.99
CA MET A 166 10.79 0.28 -15.29
C MET A 166 11.03 1.32 -16.39
N VAL A 167 12.15 2.04 -16.33
CA VAL A 167 12.52 3.04 -17.35
C VAL A 167 12.76 2.39 -18.71
N ASP A 168 13.47 1.26 -18.76
CA ASP A 168 13.71 0.56 -20.02
C ASP A 168 12.41 0.09 -20.68
N LYS A 169 11.50 -0.53 -19.91
CA LYS A 169 10.17 -0.95 -20.42
C LYS A 169 9.31 0.24 -20.83
N TRP A 170 9.29 1.31 -20.04
CA TRP A 170 8.57 2.54 -20.36
C TRP A 170 9.06 3.20 -21.65
N LEU A 171 10.38 3.28 -21.86
CA LEU A 171 10.95 3.82 -23.11
C LEU A 171 10.63 2.93 -24.32
N ARG A 172 10.63 1.61 -24.17
CA ARG A 172 10.28 0.67 -25.25
C ARG A 172 8.81 0.82 -25.67
N ALA A 173 7.90 1.04 -24.73
CA ALA A 173 6.47 1.17 -25.00
C ALA A 173 6.06 2.53 -25.59
N ASN A 174 6.90 3.56 -25.46
CA ASN A 174 6.65 4.93 -25.92
C ASN A 174 7.53 5.38 -27.10
N ARG A 175 8.21 4.42 -27.77
CA ARG A 175 8.85 4.64 -29.07
C ARG A 175 7.83 4.45 -30.19
#